data_AF-A0A951VWA1-F1
#
_entry.id   AF-A0A951VWA1-F1
#
_cell.length_a   1.000
_cell.length_b   1.000
_cell.length_c   1.000
_cell.angle_alpha   90.00
_cell.angle_beta   90.00
_cell.angle_gamma   90.00
#
_symmetry.space_group_name_H-M   'P 1'
#
loop_
_entity.id
_entity.type
_entity.pdbx_description
1 polymer ?
#
loop_
_entity_poly.entity_id
_entity_poly.type
_entity_poly.pdbx_seq_one_letter_code
_entity_poly.pdbx_strand_id
1 'polypeptide(L)'
;MKKLKTFFLLIIVLLLSSNISFSNDDEPVGEKVEGGILYGTELKNDLTMVSYDNLIPSAIQYDGQEIIVEGKVNEVCQNSGCWFTFGEGKENVRVMTKHEFFIPKDASGKNVKVAGIFKITEISKETAEHYNSESQNPVDPSEITGPQTAFILEATGIVILD
;
A
#
# COMPACT_ATOMS: atom_id res chain seq x y z
N MET A 1 -41.67 -60.64 -32.55
CA MET A 1 -40.87 -61.03 -31.37
C MET A 1 -40.72 -59.82 -30.44
N LYS A 2 -41.44 -59.91 -29.31
CA LYS A 2 -41.31 -59.26 -27.99
C LYS A 2 -40.62 -57.88 -27.88
N LYS A 3 -41.45 -56.87 -27.58
CA LYS A 3 -41.11 -55.61 -26.88
C LYS A 3 -40.50 -55.91 -25.51
N LEU A 4 -39.46 -55.18 -25.09
CA LEU A 4 -38.91 -55.22 -23.73
C LEU A 4 -38.48 -53.79 -23.33
N LYS A 5 -39.38 -53.06 -22.67
CA LYS A 5 -39.42 -52.75 -21.23
C LYS A 5 -38.28 -51.82 -20.79
N THR A 6 -38.65 -50.54 -20.66
CA THR A 6 -38.31 -49.62 -19.56
C THR A 6 -37.02 -49.93 -18.79
N PHE A 7 -35.99 -49.12 -19.03
CA PHE A 7 -34.99 -48.83 -18.01
C PHE A 7 -35.00 -47.34 -17.73
N PHE A 8 -35.82 -46.98 -16.75
CA PHE A 8 -35.86 -45.70 -16.10
C PHE A 8 -34.61 -45.62 -15.21
N LEU A 9 -33.47 -45.18 -15.76
CA LEU A 9 -32.31 -44.84 -14.93
C LEU A 9 -32.44 -43.37 -14.53
N LEU A 10 -32.87 -43.16 -13.28
CA LEU A 10 -32.70 -41.91 -12.55
C LEU A 10 -31.21 -41.50 -12.62
N ILE A 11 -30.89 -40.49 -13.43
CA ILE A 11 -29.68 -39.70 -13.21
C ILE A 11 -30.11 -38.55 -12.31
N ILE A 12 -29.83 -38.76 -11.02
CA ILE A 12 -29.97 -37.79 -9.95
C ILE A 12 -29.21 -36.52 -10.33
N VAL A 13 -29.96 -35.40 -10.30
CA VAL A 13 -29.44 -34.05 -10.27
C VAL A 13 -28.55 -33.91 -9.03
N LEU A 14 -27.23 -33.76 -9.23
CA LEU A 14 -26.40 -33.03 -8.28
C LEU A 14 -25.98 -31.72 -8.96
N LEU A 15 -26.87 -30.73 -8.84
CA LEU A 15 -26.52 -29.32 -8.86
C LEU A 15 -25.64 -29.06 -7.62
N LEU A 16 -24.36 -29.43 -7.70
CA LEU A 16 -23.35 -28.77 -6.87
C LEU A 16 -23.10 -27.42 -7.53
N SER A 17 -23.90 -26.44 -7.15
CA SER A 17 -23.53 -25.04 -7.24
C SER A 17 -22.29 -24.85 -6.36
N SER A 18 -21.12 -25.22 -6.87
CA SER A 18 -19.88 -24.69 -6.36
C SER A 18 -19.93 -23.19 -6.66
N ASN A 19 -20.27 -22.42 -5.63
CA ASN A 19 -19.86 -21.03 -5.53
C ASN A 19 -18.33 -21.02 -5.55
N ILE A 20 -17.74 -21.09 -6.75
CA ILE A 20 -16.35 -20.73 -6.92
C ILE A 20 -16.36 -19.20 -6.92
N SER A 21 -16.33 -18.63 -5.72
CA SER A 21 -15.88 -17.26 -5.53
C SER A 21 -14.37 -17.26 -5.74
N PHE A 22 -13.96 -17.14 -7.01
CA PHE A 22 -12.58 -16.81 -7.36
C PHE A 22 -12.51 -15.27 -7.43
N SER A 23 -12.28 -14.63 -6.29
CA SER A 23 -11.72 -13.28 -6.27
C SER A 23 -10.21 -13.45 -6.36
N ASN A 24 -9.69 -13.61 -7.57
CA ASN A 24 -8.29 -13.29 -7.81
C ASN A 24 -8.21 -11.77 -7.97
N ASP A 25 -8.16 -11.06 -6.85
CA ASP A 25 -7.37 -9.84 -6.82
C ASP A 25 -5.93 -10.36 -6.76
N ASP A 26 -5.22 -10.35 -7.89
CA ASP A 26 -3.84 -10.83 -7.93
C ASP A 26 -3.00 -9.96 -6.98
N GLU A 27 -2.71 -10.51 -5.79
CA GLU A 27 -1.84 -9.89 -4.80
C GLU A 27 -0.49 -9.54 -5.45
N PRO A 28 0.12 -8.39 -5.12
CA PRO A 28 1.38 -8.01 -5.72
C PRO A 28 2.47 -9.01 -5.36
N VAL A 29 3.18 -9.50 -6.38
CA VAL A 29 4.28 -10.45 -6.22
C VAL A 29 5.54 -9.69 -5.84
N GLY A 30 5.99 -9.85 -4.59
CA GLY A 30 7.27 -9.36 -4.10
C GLY A 30 8.38 -10.42 -4.15
N GLU A 31 9.63 -9.98 -4.05
CA GLU A 31 10.82 -10.83 -4.00
C GLU A 31 11.21 -11.11 -2.54
N LYS A 32 11.43 -12.37 -2.16
CA LYS A 32 11.94 -12.68 -0.81
C LYS A 32 13.40 -12.23 -0.70
N VAL A 33 13.68 -11.38 0.27
CA VAL A 33 15.03 -10.88 0.60
C VAL A 33 15.35 -11.18 2.06
N GLU A 34 16.58 -10.88 2.50
CA GLU A 34 16.92 -10.94 3.91
C GLU A 34 16.04 -9.97 4.72
N GLY A 35 15.37 -10.50 5.75
CA GLY A 35 14.56 -9.71 6.67
C GLY A 35 13.17 -9.28 6.17
N GLY A 36 12.72 -9.73 4.99
CA GLY A 36 11.40 -9.33 4.50
C GLY A 36 11.07 -9.73 3.06
N ILE A 37 10.13 -8.99 2.47
CA ILE A 37 9.70 -9.09 1.06
C ILE A 37 9.90 -7.72 0.39
N LEU A 38 10.66 -7.72 -0.70
CA LEU A 38 10.96 -6.55 -1.52
C LEU A 38 9.90 -6.31 -2.60
N TYR A 39 9.51 -5.05 -2.76
CA TYR A 39 8.69 -4.52 -3.85
C TYR A 39 9.41 -3.34 -4.50
N GLY A 40 9.42 -3.27 -5.82
CA GLY A 40 10.18 -2.25 -6.56
C GLY A 40 11.66 -2.64 -6.69
N THR A 41 12.56 -1.65 -6.61
CA THR A 41 14.01 -1.85 -6.78
C THR A 41 14.72 -2.18 -5.48
N GLU A 42 15.85 -2.89 -5.56
CA GLU A 42 16.72 -3.16 -4.41
C GLU A 42 17.12 -1.87 -3.67
N LEU A 43 17.12 -1.94 -2.33
CA LEU A 43 17.57 -0.85 -1.47
C LEU A 43 19.10 -0.81 -1.46
N LYS A 44 19.68 0.27 -1.98
CA LYS A 44 21.13 0.43 -2.00
C LYS A 44 21.68 0.72 -0.59
N ASN A 45 22.70 -0.04 -0.18
CA ASN A 45 23.29 0.03 1.15
C ASN A 45 24.12 1.30 1.44
N ASP A 46 24.42 2.10 0.41
CA ASP A 46 25.16 3.36 0.53
C ASP A 46 24.26 4.58 0.78
N LEU A 47 22.93 4.40 0.73
CA LEU A 47 21.97 5.44 1.07
C LEU A 47 21.93 5.68 2.59
N THR A 48 21.66 6.93 2.96
CA THR A 48 21.47 7.29 4.37
C THR A 48 20.18 6.66 4.89
N MET A 49 20.27 5.92 5.99
CA MET A 49 19.12 5.34 6.68
C MET A 49 18.66 6.26 7.81
N VAL A 50 17.37 6.55 7.85
CA VAL A 50 16.73 7.45 8.82
C VAL A 50 15.49 6.76 9.37
N SER A 51 15.31 6.72 10.70
CA SER A 51 14.03 6.30 11.26
C SER A 51 13.00 7.42 11.12
N TYR A 52 11.72 7.07 11.02
CA TYR A 52 10.63 8.04 11.02
C TYR A 52 10.77 9.09 12.15
N ASP A 53 11.04 8.64 13.38
CA ASP A 53 11.19 9.49 14.57
C ASP A 53 12.28 10.57 14.42
N ASN A 54 13.29 10.32 13.59
CA ASN A 54 14.38 11.26 13.31
C ASN A 54 14.17 12.05 12.01
N LEU A 55 13.31 11.56 11.12
CA LEU A 55 13.03 12.19 9.82
C LEU A 55 12.30 13.50 9.99
N ILE A 56 11.16 13.51 10.69
CA ILE A 56 10.31 14.70 10.79
C ILE A 56 11.01 15.87 11.51
N PRO A 57 11.68 15.68 12.67
CA PRO A 57 12.41 16.77 13.33
C PRO A 57 13.55 17.36 12.48
N SER A 58 14.03 16.59 11.50
CA SER A 58 15.15 16.97 10.63
C SER A 58 14.72 17.07 9.16
N ALA A 59 13.43 17.23 8.86
CA ALA A 59 12.88 17.05 7.51
C ALA A 59 13.60 17.91 6.46
N ILE A 60 13.92 19.16 6.80
CA ILE A 60 14.62 20.11 5.92
C ILE A 60 16.00 19.59 5.49
N GLN A 61 16.69 18.81 6.32
CA GLN A 61 17.98 18.23 5.98
C GLN A 61 17.88 17.22 4.84
N TYR A 62 16.73 16.55 4.72
CA TYR A 62 16.52 15.45 3.78
C TYR A 62 15.67 15.83 2.56
N ASP A 63 15.18 17.07 2.49
CA ASP A 63 14.35 17.52 1.37
C ASP A 63 15.09 17.42 0.03
N GLY A 64 14.50 16.69 -0.91
CA GLY A 64 15.06 16.36 -2.22
C GLY A 64 16.12 15.26 -2.22
N GLN A 65 16.45 14.65 -1.08
CA GLN A 65 17.45 13.58 -0.99
C GLN A 65 16.86 12.19 -1.21
N GLU A 66 17.64 11.32 -1.84
CA GLU A 66 17.36 9.87 -1.87
C GLU A 66 17.87 9.26 -0.55
N ILE A 67 16.95 8.70 0.24
CA ILE A 67 17.24 8.11 1.55
C ILE A 67 16.47 6.80 1.73
N ILE A 68 16.85 6.04 2.76
CA ILE A 68 16.06 4.91 3.27
C ILE A 68 15.36 5.35 4.54
N VAL A 69 14.02 5.26 4.56
CA VAL A 69 13.23 5.53 5.77
C VAL A 69 12.70 4.22 6.35
N GLU A 70 12.95 4.00 7.64
CA GLU A 70 12.33 2.91 8.40
C GLU A 70 11.11 3.44 9.18
N GLY A 71 9.98 2.73 9.06
CA GLY A 71 8.73 3.13 9.71
C GLY A 71 7.69 2.01 9.74
N LYS A 72 6.56 2.31 10.37
CA LYS A 72 5.42 1.39 10.47
C LYS A 72 4.27 1.89 9.60
N VAL A 73 3.72 1.00 8.76
CA VAL A 73 2.60 1.31 7.87
C VAL A 73 1.34 1.56 8.69
N ASN A 74 0.64 2.67 8.44
CA ASN A 74 -0.65 2.95 9.07
C ASN A 74 -1.82 2.50 8.21
N GLU A 75 -1.82 2.95 6.96
CA GLU A 75 -2.88 2.68 6.00
C GLU A 75 -2.28 2.52 4.61
N VAL A 76 -2.94 1.70 3.80
CA VAL A 76 -2.58 1.43 2.41
C VAL A 76 -3.75 1.80 1.51
N CYS A 77 -3.45 2.32 0.33
CA CYS A 77 -4.42 2.54 -0.73
C CYS A 77 -5.23 1.27 -1.03
N GLN A 78 -6.50 1.25 -0.64
CA GLN A 78 -7.37 0.08 -0.86
C GLN A 78 -7.82 -0.10 -2.31
N ASN A 79 -7.64 0.93 -3.15
CA ASN A 79 -7.90 0.82 -4.58
C ASN A 79 -6.90 -0.13 -5.24
N SER A 80 -5.59 0.16 -5.13
CA SER A 80 -4.55 -0.56 -5.87
C SER A 80 -3.24 -0.79 -5.12
N GLY A 81 -3.08 -0.32 -3.88
CA GLY A 81 -1.79 -0.44 -3.16
C GLY A 81 -0.68 0.44 -3.73
N CYS A 82 -1.02 1.54 -4.43
CA CYS A 82 -0.07 2.46 -5.06
C CYS A 82 0.49 3.55 -4.13
N TRP A 83 -0.05 3.64 -2.92
CA TRP A 83 0.45 4.51 -1.86
C TRP A 83 0.13 3.92 -0.50
N PHE A 84 0.87 4.35 0.51
CA PHE A 84 0.57 4.10 1.92
C PHE A 84 1.11 5.26 2.76
N THR A 85 0.82 5.27 4.06
CA THR A 85 1.41 6.24 4.99
C THR A 85 2.11 5.57 6.15
N PHE A 86 3.09 6.26 6.73
CA PHE A 86 3.60 5.99 8.08
C PHE A 86 3.61 7.29 8.90
N GLY A 87 3.61 7.18 10.24
CA GLY A 87 3.54 8.32 11.17
C GLY A 87 2.15 8.62 11.72
N GLU A 88 1.90 9.74 12.39
CA GLU A 88 0.55 10.05 12.89
C GLU A 88 0.17 11.52 12.67
N GLY A 89 -1.14 11.78 12.56
CA GLY A 89 -1.70 13.13 12.47
C GLY A 89 -1.14 13.95 11.31
N LYS A 90 -0.69 15.19 11.61
CA LYS A 90 -0.18 16.15 10.63
C LYS A 90 1.25 15.87 10.16
N GLU A 91 1.94 14.96 10.83
CA GLU A 91 3.33 14.58 10.54
C GLU A 91 3.39 13.21 9.83
N ASN A 92 2.30 12.84 9.13
CA ASN A 92 2.32 11.66 8.30
C ASN A 92 3.25 11.85 7.10
N VAL A 93 3.90 10.77 6.69
CA VAL A 93 4.62 10.71 5.43
C VAL A 93 3.79 9.86 4.49
N ARG A 94 3.40 10.44 3.35
CA ARG A 94 2.76 9.69 2.27
C ARG A 94 3.82 9.11 1.36
N VAL A 95 3.86 7.78 1.29
CA VAL A 95 4.76 7.04 0.41
C VAL A 95 4.02 6.72 -0.87
N MET A 96 4.59 7.12 -2.00
CA MET A 96 4.00 6.95 -3.33
C MET A 96 4.88 6.03 -4.16
N THR A 97 4.33 4.93 -4.68
CA THR A 97 5.01 4.06 -5.66
C THR A 97 4.88 4.57 -7.09
N LYS A 98 4.14 5.68 -7.28
CA LYS A 98 3.80 6.27 -8.59
C LYS A 98 3.16 5.28 -9.57
N HIS A 99 2.55 4.21 -9.08
CA HIS A 99 2.02 3.11 -9.89
C HIS A 99 3.09 2.35 -10.69
N GLU A 100 4.38 2.49 -10.36
CA GLU A 100 5.44 1.66 -10.95
C GLU A 100 5.43 0.23 -10.39
N PHE A 101 4.95 0.10 -9.15
CA PHE A 101 4.71 -1.17 -8.46
C PHE A 101 3.64 -0.99 -7.38
N PHE A 102 3.19 -2.09 -6.78
CA PHE A 102 2.12 -2.10 -5.78
C PHE A 102 2.55 -2.90 -4.55
N ILE A 103 2.01 -2.55 -3.38
CA ILE A 103 2.20 -3.31 -2.14
C ILE A 103 0.90 -3.98 -1.69
N PRO A 104 0.96 -5.05 -0.87
CA PRO A 104 -0.22 -5.73 -0.37
C PRO A 104 -1.14 -4.77 0.38
N LYS A 105 -2.44 -4.85 0.12
CA LYS A 105 -3.46 -3.97 0.75
C LYS A 105 -3.60 -4.22 2.24
N ASP A 106 -3.14 -5.37 2.72
CA ASP A 106 -3.12 -5.80 4.11
C ASP A 106 -1.79 -5.48 4.83
N ALA A 107 -0.91 -4.68 4.23
CA ALA A 107 0.38 -4.31 4.83
C ALA A 107 0.28 -3.35 6.02
N SER A 108 -0.91 -2.83 6.35
CA SER A 108 -1.13 -2.00 7.52
C SER A 108 -0.62 -2.68 8.81
N GLY A 109 0.10 -1.93 9.62
CA GLY A 109 0.71 -2.39 10.87
C GLY A 109 2.08 -3.07 10.71
N LYS A 110 2.52 -3.38 9.49
CA LYS A 110 3.85 -3.96 9.23
C LYS A 110 4.95 -2.89 9.30
N ASN A 111 6.14 -3.31 9.69
CA ASN A 111 7.33 -2.47 9.61
C ASN A 111 7.89 -2.52 8.18
N VAL A 112 8.41 -1.40 7.69
CA VAL A 112 8.95 -1.27 6.33
C VAL A 112 10.24 -0.49 6.32
N LYS A 113 11.07 -0.77 5.31
CA LYS A 113 12.16 0.10 4.86
C LYS A 113 11.84 0.60 3.46
N VAL A 114 11.90 1.91 3.26
CA VAL A 114 11.51 2.56 2.01
C VAL A 114 12.69 3.36 1.46
N ALA A 115 13.24 2.93 0.33
CA ALA A 115 14.14 3.77 -0.45
C ALA A 115 13.32 4.69 -1.35
N GLY A 116 13.67 5.98 -1.37
CA GLY A 116 13.01 6.94 -2.24
C GLY A 116 13.50 8.36 -2.06
N ILE A 117 12.97 9.26 -2.88
CA ILE A 117 13.24 10.70 -2.78
C ILE A 117 12.26 11.31 -1.80
N PHE A 118 12.76 11.84 -0.69
CA PHE A 118 11.95 12.57 0.28
C PHE A 118 11.72 14.00 -0.19
N LYS A 119 10.50 14.51 -0.03
CA LYS A 119 10.11 15.87 -0.44
C LYS A 119 9.20 16.51 0.58
N ILE A 120 9.46 17.78 0.86
CA ILE A 120 8.53 18.67 1.55
C ILE A 120 7.82 19.50 0.49
N THR A 121 6.51 19.35 0.37
CA THR A 121 5.72 20.12 -0.60
C THR A 121 4.56 20.83 0.06
N GLU A 122 4.21 22.00 -0.46
CA GLU A 122 2.90 22.59 -0.19
C GLU A 122 1.87 21.90 -1.12
N ILE A 123 0.75 21.45 -0.55
CA ILE A 123 -0.42 20.97 -1.30
C ILE A 123 -1.58 21.93 -1.12
N SER A 124 -2.42 22.04 -2.15
CA SER A 124 -3.62 22.86 -2.06
C SER A 124 -4.62 22.26 -1.08
N LYS A 125 -5.58 23.07 -0.62
CA LYS A 125 -6.71 22.58 0.18
C LYS A 125 -7.45 21.44 -0.53
N GLU A 126 -7.71 21.58 -1.82
CA GLU A 126 -8.40 20.58 -2.64
C GLU A 126 -7.64 19.25 -2.68
N THR A 127 -6.30 19.30 -2.83
CA THR A 127 -5.47 18.09 -2.78
C THR A 127 -5.50 17.44 -1.39
N ALA A 128 -5.46 18.24 -0.32
CA ALA A 128 -5.58 17.73 1.04
C ALA A 128 -6.95 17.09 1.32
N GLU A 129 -8.05 17.71 0.84
CA GLU A 129 -9.40 17.13 0.92
C GLU A 129 -9.50 15.82 0.13
N HIS A 130 -8.88 15.75 -1.05
CA HIS A 130 -8.82 14.52 -1.83
C HIS A 130 -8.08 13.41 -1.08
N TYR A 131 -6.89 13.68 -0.54
CA TYR A 131 -6.15 12.69 0.25
C TYR A 131 -6.94 12.22 1.48
N ASN A 132 -7.63 13.14 2.16
CA ASN A 132 -8.50 12.81 3.27
C ASN A 132 -9.64 11.88 2.85
N SER A 133 -10.25 12.11 1.68
CA SER A 133 -11.34 11.27 1.17
C SER A 133 -10.91 9.84 0.81
N GLU A 134 -9.62 9.63 0.55
CA GLU A 134 -9.05 8.30 0.27
C GLU A 134 -8.57 7.58 1.54
N SER A 135 -8.46 8.28 2.67
CA SER A 135 -7.94 7.74 3.92
C SER A 135 -8.93 6.78 4.57
N GLN A 136 -8.41 5.73 5.22
CA GLN A 136 -9.17 4.86 6.09
C GLN A 136 -9.52 5.55 7.42
N ASN A 137 -8.82 6.64 7.78
CA ASN A 137 -9.01 7.41 9.00
C ASN A 137 -9.14 8.91 8.67
N PRO A 138 -10.21 9.32 7.96
CA PRO A 138 -10.39 10.71 7.56
C PRO A 138 -10.60 11.63 8.77
N VAL A 139 -10.04 12.83 8.71
CA VAL A 139 -10.34 13.93 9.63
C VAL A 139 -11.58 14.71 9.17
N ASP A 140 -12.14 15.54 10.04
CA ASP A 140 -13.24 16.44 9.67
C ASP A 140 -12.75 17.43 8.59
N PRO A 141 -13.41 17.51 7.41
CA PRO A 141 -13.01 18.43 6.34
C PRO A 141 -12.93 19.90 6.75
N SER A 142 -13.66 20.31 7.79
CA SER A 142 -13.56 21.67 8.36
C SER A 142 -12.22 21.96 9.02
N GLU A 143 -11.46 20.94 9.40
CA GLU A 143 -10.09 21.05 9.91
C GLU A 143 -9.05 21.26 8.79
N ILE A 144 -9.43 21.03 7.53
CA ILE A 144 -8.56 21.22 6.36
C ILE A 144 -8.71 22.66 5.86
N THR A 145 -7.87 23.54 6.39
CA THR A 145 -7.92 24.99 6.11
C THR A 145 -6.72 25.47 5.29
N GLY A 146 -6.96 25.92 4.05
CA GLY A 146 -5.91 26.48 3.19
C GLY A 146 -4.87 25.45 2.73
N PRO A 147 -3.75 25.91 2.13
CA PRO A 147 -2.65 25.04 1.76
C PRO A 147 -2.03 24.32 2.97
N GLN A 148 -1.61 23.08 2.78
CA GLN A 148 -0.98 22.25 3.82
C GLN A 148 0.44 21.88 3.42
N THR A 149 1.34 21.76 4.38
CA THR A 149 2.62 21.07 4.16
C THR A 149 2.36 19.57 4.12
N ALA A 150 2.94 18.88 3.14
CA ALA A 150 2.92 17.44 3.00
C ALA A 150 4.34 16.88 2.89
N PHE A 151 4.58 15.77 3.59
CA PHE A 151 5.82 15.01 3.49
C PHE A 151 5.57 13.83 2.55
N ILE A 152 6.25 13.83 1.41
CA ILE A 152 6.10 12.79 0.38
C ILE A 152 7.40 12.02 0.26
N LEU A 153 7.31 10.70 0.23
CA LEU A 153 8.41 9.81 -0.11
C LEU A 153 8.08 9.10 -1.42
N GLU A 154 8.75 9.51 -2.51
CA GLU A 154 8.60 8.88 -3.82
C GLU A 154 9.44 7.61 -3.85
N ALA A 155 8.80 6.47 -3.56
CA ALA A 155 9.47 5.20 -3.36
C ALA A 155 9.99 4.60 -4.67
N THR A 156 11.24 4.16 -4.65
CA THR A 156 11.84 3.30 -5.68
C THR A 156 11.81 1.84 -5.25
N GLY A 157 11.93 1.58 -3.94
CA GLY A 157 11.92 0.24 -3.36
C GLY A 157 11.36 0.21 -1.94
N ILE A 158 10.64 -0.87 -1.61
CA ILE A 158 10.05 -1.10 -0.29
C ILE A 158 10.36 -2.51 0.15
N VAL A 159 10.97 -2.69 1.32
CA VAL A 159 11.02 -3.98 1.99
C VAL A 159 9.99 -3.99 3.11
N ILE A 160 9.02 -4.87 3.01
CA ILE A 160 8.09 -5.20 4.11
C ILE A 160 8.79 -6.21 5.00
N LEU A 161 9.04 -5.83 6.26
CA LEU A 161 9.77 -6.64 7.22
C LEU A 161 8.89 -7.79 7.77
N ASP A 162 9.54 -8.90 8.12
CA ASP A 162 8.91 -10.09 8.70
C ASP A 162 8.31 -9.83 10.11
#